data_AF-A0A2V5NPF7-F1
#
_entry.id   AF-A0A2V5NPF7-F1
#
_cell.length_a   1.000
_cell.length_b   1.000
_cell.length_c   1.000
_cell.angle_alpha   90.00
_cell.angle_beta   90.00
_cell.angle_gamma   90.00
#
_symmetry.space_group_name_H-M   'P 1'
#
loop_
_entity.id
_entity.type
_entity.pdbx_description
1 polymer ?
#
loop_
_entity_poly.entity_id
_entity_poly.type
_entity_poly.pdbx_seq_one_letter_code
_entity_poly.pdbx_strand_id
1 'polypeptide(L)'
;MSKITLASFALLLFLCFGNSSATNAAQSKQNTSDAPTGTVQKMIVENGSVSMNLDLNRLNEISSSVEAGVPPADSLYVQPARLPLQLRFAVGANSFFPILVFNDLLRGPAPGTMALIPQSVPTFPGALGASFNRLVIEKLPSGQGFDLAVRDGNTGFTFFNIEGHQYDYDPASKSLAITGGRLLISKEFANALGRPSDAGAIAGTISIGAVMQPIQIDQLVNGETKSMVMPPIQREADPAVPNLVPGPDVIVGNIEDVDQQGSAGTQVGLAIGTDSCNNGDQPVDWFALPNTDHPVVPQNLYRMSGGGDNTERFEQIGHSWMKHTFEALEDNVCGTCNTSGCQTGTHLCPGCSDPYVSSLNGSQTSIGSRAWINPFTGSFPSSANNHTGHHHDGVSHRIRVNVSDLDTTQNAGATYFGEAAYLSPHEYTWCQSHPDQCNMFNNASYRQFHVTGTTNFNFTAVGNTVRMQPAIQAWVPTGATVNQLEPDPNNDGIWFMGYKVTNPSAGVWHYEYALYNMNLDRAIQSFSVPLGPGANISNIEFHAPPQEPGWSNDGTFNNQGYSSTPWSVNQTSNSITWSTETFAQNQNANAIRWGTLYSFRFDAAQPPQSA
;
A
#
# COMPACT_ATOMS: atom_id res chain seq x y z
N MET A 1 -22.82 33.48 -19.17
CA MET A 1 -21.48 34.10 -19.24
C MET A 1 -20.95 34.22 -17.82
N SER A 2 -20.14 33.25 -17.38
CA SER A 2 -19.37 33.35 -16.14
C SER A 2 -18.18 32.42 -16.28
N LYS A 3 -16.99 32.94 -16.03
CA LYS A 3 -15.70 32.29 -16.28
C LYS A 3 -15.28 31.47 -15.06
N ILE A 4 -15.01 30.21 -15.36
CA ILE A 4 -14.19 29.20 -14.70
C ILE A 4 -13.16 29.76 -13.71
N THR A 5 -13.20 29.26 -12.47
CA THR A 5 -12.12 29.34 -11.48
C THR A 5 -11.77 27.91 -11.04
N LEU A 6 -10.78 27.32 -11.68
CA LEU A 6 -10.16 26.03 -11.34
C LEU A 6 -8.65 26.27 -11.37
N ALA A 7 -8.08 26.71 -10.24
CA ALA A 7 -6.63 26.87 -10.05
C ALA A 7 -6.32 27.11 -8.57
N SER A 8 -6.44 26.07 -7.71
CA SER A 8 -6.13 26.22 -6.28
C SER A 8 -5.49 25.00 -5.59
N PHE A 9 -4.90 24.04 -6.31
CA PHE A 9 -4.21 22.91 -5.64
C PHE A 9 -2.70 22.82 -5.89
N ALA A 10 -2.17 23.45 -6.95
CA ALA A 10 -0.72 23.57 -7.14
C ALA A 10 -0.07 24.71 -6.33
N LEU A 11 -0.87 25.65 -5.80
CA LEU A 11 -0.35 26.86 -5.14
C LEU A 11 -0.04 26.67 -3.64
N LEU A 12 -0.55 25.61 -3.00
CA LEU A 12 -0.40 25.41 -1.56
C LEU A 12 0.95 24.81 -1.13
N LEU A 13 1.74 24.27 -2.07
CA LEU A 13 3.12 23.84 -1.82
C LEU A 13 4.16 24.96 -1.98
N PHE A 14 3.75 26.15 -2.44
CA PHE A 14 4.67 27.27 -2.72
C PHE A 14 4.56 28.44 -1.72
N LEU A 15 3.83 28.29 -0.61
CA LEU A 15 3.63 29.36 0.39
C LEU A 15 4.63 29.36 1.56
N CYS A 16 5.75 28.64 1.47
CA CYS A 16 6.85 28.77 2.42
C CYS A 16 8.08 29.47 1.80
N PHE A 17 7.89 30.69 1.31
CA PHE A 17 8.99 31.62 1.00
C PHE A 17 8.95 32.82 1.96
N GLY A 18 10.01 32.95 2.77
CA GLY A 18 10.29 34.04 3.74
C GLY A 18 10.14 33.56 5.20
N ASN A 19 11.08 33.74 6.14
CA ASN A 19 12.26 34.61 6.19
C ASN A 19 13.13 34.23 7.41
N SER A 20 14.47 34.22 7.28
CA SER A 20 15.47 34.56 8.33
C SER A 20 16.84 34.61 7.61
N SER A 21 17.63 35.69 7.55
CA SER A 21 17.81 36.86 8.40
C SER A 21 18.38 38.06 7.60
N ALA A 22 17.89 39.27 7.89
CA ALA A 22 18.41 40.64 7.70
C ALA A 22 19.39 41.01 6.53
N THR A 23 18.99 41.97 5.68
CA THR A 23 19.47 43.38 5.66
C THR A 23 18.70 44.23 4.63
N ASN A 24 18.40 45.48 4.98
CA ASN A 24 17.60 46.44 4.20
C ASN A 24 18.31 46.96 2.95
N ALA A 25 17.63 46.89 1.79
CA ALA A 25 17.73 47.90 0.72
C ALA A 25 16.46 47.86 -0.16
N ALA A 26 15.97 49.05 -0.53
CA ALA A 26 14.69 49.27 -1.21
C ALA A 26 14.73 49.10 -2.74
N GLN A 27 13.52 48.89 -3.31
CA GLN A 27 13.12 48.91 -4.74
C GLN A 27 13.44 47.62 -5.54
N SER A 28 12.56 47.08 -6.39
CA SER A 28 11.48 47.69 -7.17
C SER A 28 10.23 46.79 -7.29
N LYS A 29 9.05 47.42 -7.42
CA LYS A 29 7.85 46.76 -7.96
C LYS A 29 8.12 46.29 -9.40
N GLN A 30 8.24 44.99 -9.61
CA GLN A 30 8.00 44.38 -10.92
C GLN A 30 6.82 43.41 -10.78
N ASN A 31 5.71 43.78 -11.43
CA ASN A 31 4.64 42.86 -11.77
C ASN A 31 5.15 41.93 -12.87
N THR A 32 5.27 40.65 -12.56
CA THR A 32 5.08 39.46 -13.43
C THR A 32 5.62 38.28 -12.63
N SER A 33 4.76 37.39 -12.14
CA SER A 33 5.23 36.05 -11.78
C SER A 33 4.47 35.07 -12.65
N ASP A 34 4.94 34.94 -13.90
CA ASP A 34 4.62 33.78 -14.70
C ASP A 34 4.97 32.55 -13.87
N ALA A 35 4.05 31.57 -13.82
CA ALA A 35 4.26 30.36 -13.07
C ALA A 35 5.57 29.67 -13.51
N PRO A 36 6.28 28.98 -12.61
CA PRO A 36 7.65 28.53 -12.87
C PRO A 36 7.70 27.57 -14.06
N THR A 37 8.65 27.81 -14.95
CA THR A 37 9.01 26.94 -16.07
C THR A 37 10.39 26.34 -15.80
N GLY A 38 10.55 25.03 -16.00
CA GLY A 38 11.80 24.35 -15.67
C GLY A 38 11.66 22.85 -15.51
N THR A 39 12.74 22.19 -15.11
CA THR A 39 12.79 20.75 -14.88
C THR A 39 12.63 20.45 -13.40
N VAL A 40 11.65 19.63 -13.03
CA VAL A 40 11.53 19.02 -11.70
C VAL A 40 12.04 17.59 -11.79
N GLN A 41 12.85 17.17 -10.83
CA GLN A 41 13.31 15.79 -10.70
C GLN A 41 12.95 15.27 -9.32
N LYS A 42 12.29 14.11 -9.27
CA LYS A 42 12.21 13.28 -8.07
C LYS A 42 13.34 12.27 -8.16
N MET A 43 14.20 12.25 -7.15
CA MET A 43 15.39 11.39 -7.13
C MET A 43 15.40 10.54 -5.87
N ILE A 44 15.91 9.30 -5.97
CA ILE A 44 16.11 8.40 -4.82
C ILE A 44 17.60 8.10 -4.65
N VAL A 45 17.94 7.42 -3.56
CA VAL A 45 19.33 7.03 -3.29
C VAL A 45 19.75 5.89 -4.21
N GLU A 46 20.78 6.11 -5.01
CA GLU A 46 21.45 5.06 -5.79
C GLU A 46 22.33 4.21 -4.88
N ASN A 47 23.19 4.82 -4.07
CA ASN A 47 24.01 4.17 -3.05
C ASN A 47 24.55 5.26 -2.11
N GLY A 48 25.24 4.86 -1.04
CA GLY A 48 25.81 5.84 -0.14
C GLY A 48 26.51 5.24 1.05
N SER A 49 26.92 6.11 1.96
CA SER A 49 27.50 5.74 3.24
C SER A 49 26.98 6.62 4.36
N VAL A 50 26.85 6.03 5.53
CA VAL A 50 26.45 6.71 6.77
C VAL A 50 27.51 6.42 7.82
N SER A 51 27.93 7.48 8.51
CA SER A 51 28.78 7.39 9.70
C SER A 51 28.01 7.90 10.91
N MET A 52 27.95 7.09 11.98
CA MET A 52 27.45 7.53 13.27
C MET A 52 28.58 7.45 14.31
N ASN A 53 28.75 8.50 15.11
CA ASN A 53 29.66 8.46 16.26
C ASN A 53 28.82 8.51 17.53
N LEU A 54 28.78 7.41 18.28
CA LEU A 54 27.94 7.28 19.48
C LEU A 54 28.78 7.38 20.76
N ASP A 55 28.33 8.17 21.73
CA ASP A 55 28.88 8.18 23.09
C ASP A 55 28.33 6.98 23.87
N LEU A 56 29.16 5.94 23.99
CA LEU A 56 28.78 4.72 24.69
C LEU A 56 28.47 4.95 26.18
N ASN A 57 29.02 5.99 26.83
CA ASN A 57 28.73 6.24 28.25
C ASN A 57 27.27 6.67 28.45
N ARG A 58 26.65 7.25 27.41
CA ARG A 58 25.22 7.56 27.39
C ARG A 58 24.33 6.35 27.10
N LEU A 59 24.93 5.21 26.69
CA LEU A 59 24.21 4.00 26.26
C LEU A 59 24.46 2.77 27.16
N ASN A 60 25.57 2.69 27.90
CA ASN A 60 26.09 1.45 28.51
C ASN A 60 26.12 1.36 30.06
N GLU A 61 25.25 2.03 30.80
CA GLU A 61 25.01 1.61 32.21
C GLU A 61 24.14 0.34 32.34
N ILE A 62 24.02 -0.44 31.26
CA ILE A 62 23.35 -1.74 31.26
C ILE A 62 24.36 -2.82 31.66
N SER A 63 24.86 -2.80 32.90
CA SER A 63 25.47 -3.94 33.62
C SER A 63 25.96 -3.52 35.03
N SER A 64 25.07 -3.43 36.02
CA SER A 64 25.43 -3.66 37.43
C SER A 64 24.23 -4.04 38.30
N SER A 65 23.43 -5.01 37.84
CA SER A 65 22.66 -5.83 38.78
C SER A 65 23.57 -6.94 39.33
N VAL A 66 24.48 -6.59 40.26
CA VAL A 66 25.07 -7.57 41.18
C VAL A 66 25.14 -6.94 42.57
N GLU A 67 24.34 -7.54 43.44
CA GLU A 67 24.41 -7.56 44.91
C GLU A 67 24.16 -6.28 45.71
N ALA A 68 22.97 -6.26 46.31
CA ALA A 68 22.71 -5.58 47.57
C ALA A 68 23.70 -6.06 48.64
N GLY A 69 24.47 -5.13 49.21
CA GLY A 69 25.06 -5.30 50.53
C GLY A 69 26.58 -5.18 50.67
N VAL A 70 27.20 -4.07 50.23
CA VAL A 70 28.50 -3.62 50.77
C VAL A 70 28.52 -2.09 50.91
N PRO A 71 28.93 -1.50 52.06
CA PRO A 71 28.99 -0.05 52.23
C PRO A 71 30.20 0.57 51.48
N PRO A 72 30.17 1.87 51.16
CA PRO A 72 31.16 2.49 50.30
C PRO A 72 32.48 2.72 51.05
N ALA A 73 33.55 2.09 50.56
CA ALA A 73 34.91 2.49 50.88
C ALA A 73 35.65 2.75 49.57
N ASP A 74 36.16 3.97 49.43
CA ASP A 74 37.23 4.41 48.54
C ASP A 74 37.27 3.78 47.13
N SER A 75 36.63 4.45 46.17
CA SER A 75 37.07 4.35 44.78
C SER A 75 37.06 5.70 44.10
N LEU A 76 38.21 6.36 44.22
CA LEU A 76 38.71 7.35 43.28
C LEU A 76 39.07 6.62 41.96
N TYR A 77 38.08 6.06 41.26
CA TYR A 77 38.25 5.57 39.89
C TYR A 77 37.57 6.56 38.94
N VAL A 78 38.38 7.45 38.39
CA VAL A 78 38.05 8.17 37.16
C VAL A 78 37.74 7.11 36.11
N GLN A 79 36.47 6.97 35.72
CA GLN A 79 36.12 6.11 34.59
C GLN A 79 36.90 6.61 33.36
N PRO A 80 37.63 5.75 32.64
CA PRO A 80 38.27 6.16 31.41
C PRO A 80 37.17 6.55 30.43
N ALA A 81 37.22 7.79 29.93
CA ALA A 81 36.33 8.26 28.88
C ALA A 81 36.41 7.28 27.70
N ARG A 82 35.40 6.43 27.55
CA ARG A 82 35.29 5.56 26.36
C ARG A 82 35.13 6.49 25.17
N LEU A 83 36.09 6.44 24.24
CA LEU A 83 36.04 7.15 22.97
C LEU A 83 34.69 6.88 22.29
N PRO A 84 34.11 7.84 21.54
CA PRO A 84 32.88 7.62 20.82
C PRO A 84 33.05 6.44 19.84
N LEU A 85 32.09 5.51 19.85
CA LEU A 85 32.08 4.37 18.94
C LEU A 85 31.65 4.86 17.56
N GLN A 86 32.57 4.76 16.60
CA GLN A 86 32.26 5.03 15.21
C GLN A 86 31.63 3.79 14.56
N LEU A 87 30.43 3.96 14.05
CA LEU A 87 29.69 2.98 13.27
C LEU A 87 29.65 3.43 11.81
N ARG A 88 29.84 2.48 10.90
CA ARG A 88 29.77 2.71 9.46
C ARG A 88 28.71 1.81 8.85
N PHE A 89 27.91 2.40 7.98
CA PHE A 89 26.91 1.70 7.20
C PHE A 89 27.09 2.06 5.73
N ALA A 90 26.91 1.08 4.85
CA ALA A 90 26.52 1.38 3.49
C ALA A 90 25.01 1.72 3.51
N VAL A 91 24.60 2.64 2.63
CA VAL A 91 23.17 2.87 2.42
C VAL A 91 22.67 1.79 1.48
N GLY A 92 21.57 1.14 1.86
CA GLY A 92 20.86 0.19 1.03
C GLY A 92 20.55 0.86 -0.29
N ALA A 93 21.05 0.27 -1.34
CA ALA A 93 21.02 0.86 -2.64
C ALA A 93 19.52 0.90 -3.09
N ASN A 94 19.04 1.96 -3.77
CA ASN A 94 17.64 2.18 -4.19
C ASN A 94 16.73 2.46 -2.99
N SER A 95 17.32 2.86 -1.86
CA SER A 95 16.54 3.34 -0.73
C SER A 95 15.59 4.46 -1.18
N PHE A 96 14.30 4.25 -0.92
CA PHE A 96 13.24 5.20 -1.25
C PHE A 96 13.23 6.36 -0.24
N PHE A 97 14.29 7.15 -0.28
CA PHE A 97 14.43 8.42 0.40
C PHE A 97 14.43 9.51 -0.67
N PRO A 98 13.24 9.98 -1.07
CA PRO A 98 13.12 10.86 -2.23
C PRO A 98 13.59 12.28 -1.89
N ILE A 99 14.34 12.88 -2.80
CA ILE A 99 14.56 14.33 -2.84
C ILE A 99 13.89 14.94 -4.06
N LEU A 100 13.45 16.19 -3.91
CA LEU A 100 12.98 17.01 -5.01
C LEU A 100 14.08 18.00 -5.41
N VAL A 101 14.37 18.05 -6.71
CA VAL A 101 15.31 19.00 -7.32
C VAL A 101 14.56 19.78 -8.40
N PHE A 102 14.69 21.10 -8.40
CA PHE A 102 14.12 21.95 -9.46
C PHE A 102 15.20 22.85 -10.05
N ASN A 103 15.43 22.73 -11.36
CA ASN A 103 16.52 23.40 -12.07
C ASN A 103 17.84 23.29 -11.29
N ASP A 104 18.26 22.05 -11.03
CA ASP A 104 19.51 21.70 -10.32
C ASP A 104 19.62 22.16 -8.86
N LEU A 105 18.56 22.78 -8.32
CA LEU A 105 18.51 23.23 -6.94
C LEU A 105 17.67 22.28 -6.09
N LEU A 106 18.24 21.79 -4.99
CA LEU A 106 17.51 21.02 -3.99
C LEU A 106 16.31 21.83 -3.44
N ARG A 107 15.16 21.17 -3.35
CA ARG A 107 13.96 21.66 -2.67
C ARG A 107 13.76 20.99 -1.32
N GLY A 108 14.28 19.77 -1.18
CA GLY A 108 14.36 19.04 0.07
C GLY A 108 13.91 17.59 -0.08
N PRO A 109 14.09 16.79 0.97
CA PRO A 109 13.56 15.43 1.02
C PRO A 109 12.06 15.39 1.28
N ALA A 110 11.39 14.40 0.70
CA ALA A 110 10.02 14.00 1.02
C ALA A 110 10.02 12.75 1.93
N PRO A 111 8.91 12.41 2.61
CA PRO A 111 8.83 11.24 3.47
C PRO A 111 9.32 9.97 2.76
N GLY A 112 10.14 9.19 3.45
CA GLY A 112 10.83 8.04 2.90
C GLY A 112 11.97 7.57 3.80
N THR A 113 12.62 6.45 3.42
CA THR A 113 13.63 5.80 4.26
C THR A 113 14.91 5.44 3.51
N MET A 114 16.04 5.53 4.21
CA MET A 114 17.33 4.97 3.82
C MET A 114 17.65 3.75 4.67
N ALA A 115 17.69 2.58 4.05
CA ALA A 115 18.13 1.37 4.73
C ALA A 115 19.63 1.45 5.08
N LEU A 116 20.01 1.00 6.27
CA LEU A 116 21.39 0.99 6.73
C LEU A 116 21.93 -0.44 6.77
N ILE A 117 22.97 -0.71 5.97
CA ILE A 117 23.66 -1.99 5.92
C ILE A 117 24.94 -1.87 6.74
N PRO A 118 25.04 -2.50 7.93
CA PRO A 118 26.22 -2.37 8.77
C PRO A 118 27.49 -2.90 8.08
N GLN A 119 28.57 -2.11 8.13
CA GLN A 119 29.89 -2.53 7.64
C GLN A 119 30.75 -3.18 8.74
N SER A 120 30.27 -3.11 9.98
CA SER A 120 30.84 -3.75 11.16
C SER A 120 29.72 -4.02 12.15
N VAL A 121 29.73 -5.18 12.82
CA VAL A 121 28.69 -5.57 13.79
C VAL A 121 29.28 -5.54 15.21
N PRO A 122 29.31 -4.39 15.89
CA PRO A 122 29.62 -4.35 17.31
C PRO A 122 28.51 -5.04 18.11
N THR A 123 28.87 -5.64 19.24
CA THR A 123 27.89 -6.21 20.18
C THR A 123 27.27 -5.10 21.01
N PHE A 124 26.00 -4.78 20.75
CA PHE A 124 25.18 -3.93 21.61
C PHE A 124 24.17 -4.79 22.40
N PRO A 125 24.01 -4.57 23.71
CA PRO A 125 22.92 -5.17 24.47
C PRO A 125 21.58 -4.46 24.19
N GLY A 126 20.47 -5.17 24.40
CA GLY A 126 19.13 -4.59 24.36
C GLY A 126 18.57 -4.32 22.96
N ALA A 127 17.58 -3.41 22.89
CA ALA A 127 16.80 -3.15 21.69
C ALA A 127 17.65 -2.68 20.49
N LEU A 128 18.65 -1.83 20.72
CA LEU A 128 19.51 -1.33 19.64
C LEU A 128 20.35 -2.44 19.00
N GLY A 129 20.82 -3.41 19.79
CA GLY A 129 21.53 -4.57 19.27
C GLY A 129 20.64 -5.49 18.44
N ALA A 130 19.40 -5.72 18.90
CA ALA A 130 18.43 -6.55 18.20
C ALA A 130 18.00 -5.97 16.84
N SER A 131 18.05 -4.64 16.70
CA SER A 131 17.63 -3.90 15.49
C SER A 131 18.80 -3.50 14.59
N PHE A 132 20.05 -3.75 15.00
CA PHE A 132 21.23 -3.13 14.38
C PHE A 132 21.40 -3.43 12.89
N ASN A 133 21.03 -4.64 12.46
CA ASN A 133 21.11 -5.09 11.06
C ASN A 133 19.92 -4.65 10.19
N ARG A 134 18.98 -3.88 10.75
CA ARG A 134 17.76 -3.44 10.08
C ARG A 134 17.40 -2.01 10.45
N LEU A 135 18.41 -1.18 10.74
CA LEU A 135 18.21 0.24 10.99
C LEU A 135 17.87 0.97 9.70
N VAL A 136 17.04 1.99 9.80
CA VAL A 136 16.73 2.92 8.72
C VAL A 136 16.91 4.35 9.19
N ILE A 137 17.23 5.26 8.26
CA ILE A 137 17.07 6.70 8.45
C ILE A 137 15.79 7.12 7.76
N GLU A 138 14.85 7.67 8.49
CA GLU A 138 13.55 8.08 7.97
C GLU A 138 13.42 9.60 7.94
N LYS A 139 12.83 10.11 6.87
CA LYS A 139 12.30 11.47 6.79
C LYS A 139 10.92 11.52 7.44
N LEU A 140 10.84 12.16 8.60
CA LEU A 140 9.60 12.27 9.36
C LEU A 140 8.64 13.29 8.71
N PRO A 141 7.31 13.12 8.87
CA PRO A 141 6.34 14.12 8.45
C PRO A 141 6.56 15.49 9.13
N SER A 142 6.27 16.57 8.39
CA SER A 142 6.32 17.93 8.93
C SER A 142 5.42 18.06 10.17
N GLY A 143 5.91 18.74 11.20
CA GLY A 143 5.16 18.97 12.44
C GLY A 143 5.45 17.96 13.57
N GLN A 144 6.29 16.95 13.35
CA GLN A 144 6.73 16.00 14.40
C GLN A 144 7.92 16.49 15.25
N GLY A 145 8.31 17.76 15.13
CA GLY A 145 9.40 18.38 15.91
C GLY A 145 10.82 18.01 15.46
N PHE A 146 11.00 16.87 14.81
CA PHE A 146 12.26 16.43 14.21
C PHE A 146 12.08 16.15 12.72
N ASP A 147 13.14 16.36 11.96
CA ASP A 147 13.10 16.22 10.50
C ASP A 147 13.54 14.81 10.06
N LEU A 148 14.55 14.22 10.70
CA LEU A 148 14.99 12.85 10.45
C LEU A 148 15.05 12.02 11.75
N ALA A 149 14.93 10.70 11.63
CA ALA A 149 15.13 9.76 12.74
C ALA A 149 15.82 8.47 12.32
N VAL A 150 16.53 7.84 13.25
CA VAL A 150 17.07 6.48 13.12
C VAL A 150 16.12 5.51 13.81
N ARG A 151 15.58 4.55 13.07
CA ARG A 151 14.54 3.62 13.53
C ARG A 151 14.84 2.17 13.20
N ASP A 152 14.16 1.25 13.87
CA ASP A 152 14.03 -0.13 13.40
C ASP A 152 13.10 -0.15 12.17
N GLY A 153 13.61 -0.64 11.04
CA GLY A 153 12.87 -0.68 9.77
C GLY A 153 11.67 -1.62 9.76
N ASN A 154 11.58 -2.56 10.71
CA ASN A 154 10.47 -3.51 10.80
C ASN A 154 9.42 -3.07 11.83
N THR A 155 9.86 -2.58 12.98
CA THR A 155 8.95 -2.26 14.10
C THR A 155 8.60 -0.78 14.19
N GLY A 156 9.34 0.09 13.51
CA GLY A 156 9.22 1.54 13.65
C GLY A 156 9.73 2.08 14.99
N PHE A 157 10.36 1.25 15.82
CA PHE A 157 10.93 1.69 17.10
C PHE A 157 11.97 2.79 16.85
N THR A 158 11.80 3.96 17.45
CA THR A 158 12.67 5.11 17.20
C THR A 158 13.82 5.10 18.20
N PHE A 159 15.05 4.98 17.73
CA PHE A 159 16.24 5.03 18.60
C PHE A 159 16.69 6.48 18.82
N PHE A 160 16.88 7.20 17.72
CA PHE A 160 17.43 8.55 17.76
C PHE A 160 16.65 9.49 16.86
N ASN A 161 16.37 10.68 17.35
CA ASN A 161 15.98 11.81 16.50
C ASN A 161 17.23 12.54 16.03
N ILE A 162 17.22 13.06 14.81
CA ILE A 162 18.34 13.80 14.24
C ILE A 162 17.99 15.29 14.21
N GLU A 163 18.87 16.12 14.76
CA GLU A 163 18.69 17.56 14.83
C GLU A 163 19.94 18.31 14.40
N GLY A 164 19.75 19.49 13.79
CA GLY A 164 20.83 20.41 13.42
C GLY A 164 21.56 20.03 12.13
N HIS A 165 21.07 19.03 11.40
CA HIS A 165 21.63 18.66 10.11
C HIS A 165 21.35 19.70 9.03
N GLN A 166 22.23 19.73 8.03
CA GLN A 166 22.11 20.53 6.83
C GLN A 166 22.12 19.63 5.61
N TYR A 167 21.23 19.91 4.67
CA TYR A 167 21.20 19.27 3.36
C TYR A 167 22.04 20.08 2.38
N ASP A 168 22.95 19.40 1.71
CA ASP A 168 23.70 19.94 0.58
C ASP A 168 23.54 19.00 -0.62
N TYR A 169 23.35 19.56 -1.81
CA TYR A 169 23.15 18.79 -3.03
C TYR A 169 24.02 19.36 -4.14
N ASP A 170 24.88 18.50 -4.70
CA ASP A 170 25.67 18.81 -5.88
C ASP A 170 25.02 18.21 -7.13
N PRO A 171 24.47 19.02 -8.05
CA PRO A 171 23.83 18.53 -9.27
C PRO A 171 24.82 17.88 -10.25
N ALA A 172 26.11 18.24 -10.23
CA ALA A 172 27.10 17.69 -11.15
C ALA A 172 27.43 16.23 -10.84
N SER A 173 27.55 15.91 -9.55
CA SER A 173 27.77 14.54 -9.05
C SER A 173 26.48 13.83 -8.62
N LYS A 174 25.33 14.54 -8.65
CA LYS A 174 24.05 14.10 -8.08
C LYS A 174 24.19 13.62 -6.64
N SER A 175 25.06 14.26 -5.86
CA SER A 175 25.38 13.83 -4.50
C SER A 175 24.54 14.61 -3.49
N LEU A 176 23.82 13.89 -2.63
CA LEU A 176 23.20 14.43 -1.42
C LEU A 176 24.13 14.21 -0.21
N ALA A 177 24.50 15.29 0.46
CA ALA A 177 25.19 15.25 1.74
C ALA A 177 24.29 15.78 2.86
N ILE A 178 24.22 15.03 3.97
CA ILE A 178 23.54 15.44 5.20
C ILE A 178 24.60 15.50 6.30
N THR A 179 24.92 16.71 6.73
CA THR A 179 26.05 16.97 7.64
C THR A 179 25.59 17.72 8.89
N GLY A 180 26.40 17.71 9.96
CA GLY A 180 26.08 18.44 11.21
C GLY A 180 24.99 17.80 12.08
N GLY A 181 24.46 16.63 11.71
CA GLY A 181 23.38 15.96 12.45
C GLY A 181 23.83 15.48 13.83
N ARG A 182 23.05 15.84 14.85
CA ARG A 182 23.18 15.33 16.23
C ARG A 182 22.15 14.24 16.47
N LEU A 183 22.57 13.13 17.07
CA LEU A 183 21.69 12.04 17.47
C LEU A 183 21.18 12.30 18.89
N LEU A 184 19.88 12.53 19.04
CA LEU A 184 19.22 12.72 20.32
C LEU A 184 18.48 11.44 20.70
N ILE A 185 18.62 11.00 21.95
CA ILE A 185 17.89 9.82 22.46
C ILE A 185 16.40 10.09 22.36
N SER A 186 15.65 9.22 21.67
CA SER A 186 14.20 9.37 21.56
C SER A 186 13.52 9.12 22.91
N LYS A 187 12.27 9.59 23.07
CA LYS A 187 11.47 9.27 24.27
C LYS A 187 11.24 7.77 24.42
N GLU A 188 11.02 7.08 23.30
CA GLU A 188 10.79 5.64 23.24
C GLU A 188 12.03 4.87 23.70
N PHE A 189 13.21 5.28 23.22
CA PHE A 189 14.46 4.65 23.57
C PHE A 189 14.88 4.96 25.02
N ALA A 190 14.70 6.20 25.48
CA ALA A 190 14.93 6.57 26.88
C ALA A 190 14.09 5.72 27.86
N ASN A 191 12.82 5.45 27.52
CA ASN A 191 11.97 4.57 28.30
C ASN A 191 12.45 3.12 28.28
N ALA A 192 12.84 2.60 27.11
CA ALA A 192 13.38 1.25 26.97
C ALA A 192 14.70 1.05 27.74
N LEU A 193 15.48 2.13 27.91
CA LEU A 193 16.69 2.16 28.75
C LEU A 193 16.38 2.29 30.25
N GLY A 194 15.12 2.46 30.65
CA GLY A 194 14.74 2.73 32.04
C GLY A 194 15.17 4.12 32.54
N ARG A 195 15.48 5.05 31.62
CA ARG A 195 16.01 6.39 31.90
C ARG A 195 15.20 7.48 31.18
N PRO A 196 13.92 7.69 31.50
CA PRO A 196 13.05 8.63 30.77
C PRO A 196 13.57 10.08 30.73
N SER A 197 14.37 10.48 31.73
CA SER A 197 14.98 11.82 31.81
C SER A 197 16.01 12.10 30.71
N ASP A 198 16.50 11.06 30.03
CA ASP A 198 17.49 11.21 28.98
C ASP A 198 16.88 11.48 27.60
N ALA A 199 15.55 11.50 27.49
CA ALA A 199 14.88 11.88 26.26
C ALA A 199 15.35 13.28 25.81
N GLY A 200 15.86 13.38 24.58
CA GLY A 200 16.44 14.60 24.03
C GLY A 200 17.92 14.83 24.35
N ALA A 201 18.56 13.99 25.16
CA ALA A 201 19.99 14.08 25.39
C ALA A 201 20.77 13.70 24.12
N ILE A 202 21.85 14.43 23.83
CA ILE A 202 22.73 14.14 22.70
C ILE A 202 23.53 12.86 23.01
N ALA A 203 23.33 11.83 22.20
CA ALA A 203 24.04 10.55 22.26
C ALA A 203 25.13 10.43 21.19
N GLY A 204 25.22 11.36 20.24
CA GLY A 204 26.22 11.26 19.19
C GLY A 204 26.02 12.22 18.03
N THR A 205 26.75 11.95 16.95
CA THR A 205 26.64 12.65 15.67
C THR A 205 26.43 11.68 14.52
N ILE A 206 25.83 12.16 13.43
CA ILE A 206 25.60 11.41 12.21
C ILE A 206 25.98 12.25 10.99
N SER A 207 26.51 11.58 9.97
CA SER A 207 26.76 12.17 8.64
C SER A 207 26.43 11.16 7.57
N ILE A 208 25.79 11.64 6.50
CA ILE A 208 25.24 10.81 5.42
C ILE A 208 25.74 11.38 4.11
N GLY A 209 26.25 10.53 3.23
CA GLY A 209 26.55 10.88 1.84
C GLY A 209 25.89 9.85 0.93
N ALA A 210 25.09 10.30 -0.02
CA ALA A 210 24.35 9.45 -0.95
C ALA A 210 24.49 9.97 -2.37
N VAL A 211 24.80 9.07 -3.31
CA VAL A 211 24.62 9.33 -4.73
C VAL A 211 23.14 9.17 -5.05
N MET A 212 22.57 10.12 -5.80
CA MET A 212 21.15 10.18 -6.11
C MET A 212 20.92 9.89 -7.59
N GLN A 213 19.82 9.22 -7.89
CA GLN A 213 19.41 8.95 -9.27
C GLN A 213 17.95 9.39 -9.48
N PRO A 214 17.64 10.00 -10.65
CA PRO A 214 16.28 10.43 -10.95
C PRO A 214 15.39 9.24 -11.26
N ILE A 215 14.23 9.19 -10.60
CA ILE A 215 13.15 8.24 -10.92
C ILE A 215 12.03 8.90 -11.70
N GLN A 216 11.90 10.23 -11.63
CA GLN A 216 10.92 11.01 -12.38
C GLN A 216 11.53 12.35 -12.78
N ILE A 217 11.29 12.77 -14.02
CA ILE A 217 11.73 14.05 -14.59
C ILE A 217 10.52 14.70 -15.27
N ASP A 218 10.01 15.78 -14.68
CA ASP A 218 8.91 16.57 -15.24
C ASP A 218 9.43 17.84 -15.91
N GLN A 219 8.90 18.17 -17.08
CA GLN A 219 9.07 19.48 -17.71
C GLN A 219 7.85 20.34 -17.41
N LEU A 220 8.05 21.40 -16.63
CA LEU A 220 7.01 22.39 -16.33
C LEU A 220 7.07 23.55 -17.32
N VAL A 221 5.91 23.95 -17.84
CA VAL A 221 5.72 25.20 -18.58
C VAL A 221 4.58 25.96 -17.92
N ASN A 222 4.88 27.15 -17.40
CA ASN A 222 3.93 27.96 -16.64
C ASN A 222 3.24 27.19 -15.50
N GLY A 223 4.00 26.36 -14.77
CA GLY A 223 3.49 25.56 -13.66
C GLY A 223 2.66 24.33 -14.04
N GLU A 224 2.44 24.06 -15.33
CA GLU A 224 1.77 22.85 -15.81
C GLU A 224 2.79 21.83 -16.34
N THR A 225 2.59 20.56 -16.02
CA THR A 225 3.43 19.46 -16.52
C THR A 225 3.15 19.23 -18.00
N LYS A 226 4.16 19.49 -18.83
CA LYS A 226 4.09 19.33 -20.29
C LYS A 226 4.58 17.96 -20.75
N SER A 227 5.53 17.38 -20.04
CA SER A 227 6.00 16.01 -20.27
C SER A 227 6.59 15.44 -18.99
N MET A 228 6.53 14.11 -18.87
CA MET A 228 7.07 13.34 -17.76
C MET A 228 7.91 12.22 -18.35
N VAL A 229 9.11 12.01 -17.80
CA VAL A 229 10.04 10.95 -18.19
C VAL A 229 10.49 10.23 -16.92
N MET A 230 10.43 8.90 -16.91
CA MET A 230 10.90 8.06 -15.80
C MET A 230 12.19 7.36 -16.25
N PRO A 231 13.38 7.81 -15.81
CA PRO A 231 14.64 7.22 -16.27
C PRO A 231 14.85 5.81 -15.69
N PRO A 232 15.44 4.86 -16.46
CA PRO A 232 15.77 3.53 -15.95
C PRO A 232 16.84 3.61 -14.85
N ILE A 233 16.66 2.83 -13.79
CA ILE A 233 17.58 2.73 -12.66
C ILE A 233 18.75 1.81 -13.03
N GLN A 234 20.00 2.28 -12.94
CA GLN A 234 21.18 1.45 -13.22
C GLN A 234 21.64 0.69 -11.97
N ARG A 235 21.74 -0.65 -12.05
CA ARG A 235 22.31 -1.51 -10.98
C ARG A 235 23.05 -2.73 -11.51
N GLU A 236 24.17 -3.06 -10.85
CA GLU A 236 24.91 -4.33 -11.01
C GLU A 236 24.06 -5.51 -10.53
N ALA A 237 24.04 -6.58 -11.34
CA ALA A 237 23.30 -7.80 -11.08
C ALA A 237 23.86 -8.57 -9.86
N ASP A 238 22.99 -8.88 -8.91
CA ASP A 238 23.25 -9.86 -7.84
C ASP A 238 23.05 -11.29 -8.41
N PRO A 239 23.93 -12.28 -8.20
CA PRO A 239 23.90 -13.58 -8.92
C PRO A 239 22.77 -14.55 -8.52
N ALA A 240 21.84 -14.18 -7.65
CA ALA A 240 20.74 -15.07 -7.28
C ALA A 240 19.62 -14.98 -8.31
N VAL A 241 19.65 -15.86 -9.33
CA VAL A 241 18.54 -16.06 -10.27
C VAL A 241 17.27 -16.34 -9.46
N PRO A 242 16.15 -15.63 -9.67
CA PRO A 242 14.91 -15.94 -8.98
C PRO A 242 14.43 -17.35 -9.36
N ASN A 243 13.80 -18.08 -8.44
CA ASN A 243 13.05 -19.29 -8.80
C ASN A 243 11.77 -18.87 -9.53
N LEU A 244 11.91 -18.50 -10.80
CA LEU A 244 10.79 -18.11 -11.66
C LEU A 244 9.92 -19.34 -12.00
N VAL A 245 8.62 -19.13 -12.12
CA VAL A 245 7.70 -20.17 -12.60
C VAL A 245 7.64 -20.18 -14.12
N PRO A 246 7.39 -21.33 -14.76
CA PRO A 246 7.18 -21.37 -16.21
C PRO A 246 5.99 -20.51 -16.65
N GLY A 247 6.17 -19.76 -17.74
CA GLY A 247 5.14 -18.89 -18.32
C GLY A 247 5.16 -17.46 -17.77
N PRO A 248 4.24 -16.60 -18.21
CA PRO A 248 3.98 -15.30 -17.59
C PRO A 248 3.33 -15.49 -16.22
N ASP A 249 3.68 -14.65 -15.24
CA ASP A 249 3.11 -14.67 -13.89
C ASP A 249 3.17 -13.26 -13.30
N VAL A 250 2.05 -12.54 -13.29
CA VAL A 250 2.00 -11.16 -12.76
C VAL A 250 1.33 -11.14 -11.40
N ILE A 251 2.12 -10.90 -10.37
CA ILE A 251 1.63 -10.84 -8.99
C ILE A 251 1.74 -9.42 -8.42
N VAL A 252 0.98 -9.15 -7.36
CA VAL A 252 1.26 -7.99 -6.49
C VAL A 252 2.40 -8.36 -5.54
N GLY A 253 3.60 -7.81 -5.79
CA GLY A 253 4.77 -8.00 -4.93
C GLY A 253 4.69 -7.24 -3.63
N ASN A 254 4.08 -6.06 -3.65
CA ASN A 254 4.00 -5.21 -2.48
C ASN A 254 2.77 -4.32 -2.56
N ILE A 255 2.25 -3.99 -1.39
CA ILE A 255 1.20 -3.00 -1.19
C ILE A 255 1.86 -1.97 -0.28
N GLU A 256 2.29 -0.86 -0.89
CA GLU A 256 3.13 0.14 -0.24
C GLU A 256 2.34 0.93 0.79
N ASP A 257 1.21 1.49 0.35
CA ASP A 257 0.38 2.44 1.08
C ASP A 257 -1.10 2.36 0.68
N VAL A 258 -1.95 3.00 1.49
CA VAL A 258 -3.35 3.29 1.18
C VAL A 258 -3.56 4.77 1.49
N ASP A 259 -4.00 5.53 0.50
CA ASP A 259 -4.19 6.97 0.66
C ASP A 259 -5.61 7.39 0.35
N GLN A 260 -6.14 8.31 1.17
CA GLN A 260 -7.37 9.02 0.86
C GLN A 260 -7.11 10.11 -0.19
N GLN A 261 -7.63 9.90 -1.39
CA GLN A 261 -7.43 10.76 -2.56
C GLN A 261 -8.51 11.85 -2.71
N GLY A 262 -9.64 11.69 -2.02
CA GLY A 262 -10.76 12.63 -2.09
C GLY A 262 -11.97 12.18 -1.27
N SER A 263 -13.01 13.01 -1.29
CA SER A 263 -14.28 12.75 -0.60
C SER A 263 -15.46 13.32 -1.37
N ALA A 264 -16.62 12.67 -1.28
CA ALA A 264 -17.88 13.15 -1.82
C ALA A 264 -19.03 12.73 -0.90
N GLY A 265 -19.76 13.69 -0.34
CA GLY A 265 -20.85 13.42 0.59
C GLY A 265 -20.39 12.60 1.81
N THR A 266 -20.99 11.43 2.02
CA THR A 266 -20.68 10.50 3.11
C THR A 266 -19.65 9.42 2.71
N GLN A 267 -18.94 9.62 1.60
CA GLN A 267 -17.99 8.67 1.05
C GLN A 267 -16.60 9.29 0.85
N VAL A 268 -15.58 8.44 0.93
CA VAL A 268 -14.20 8.77 0.60
C VAL A 268 -13.72 7.89 -0.55
N GLY A 269 -12.80 8.44 -1.34
CA GLY A 269 -12.13 7.74 -2.44
C GLY A 269 -10.71 7.44 -2.01
N LEU A 270 -10.37 6.15 -1.96
CA LEU A 270 -9.03 5.69 -1.61
C LEU A 270 -8.31 5.11 -2.82
N ALA A 271 -6.98 5.02 -2.75
CA ALA A 271 -6.17 4.30 -3.70
C ALA A 271 -4.99 3.63 -3.00
N ILE A 272 -4.51 2.54 -3.60
CA ILE A 272 -3.44 1.70 -3.06
C ILE A 272 -2.19 1.84 -3.93
N GLY A 273 -1.04 2.08 -3.32
CA GLY A 273 0.26 1.94 -3.97
C GLY A 273 0.70 0.48 -4.05
N THR A 274 1.19 0.05 -5.20
CA THR A 274 1.50 -1.35 -5.49
C THR A 274 2.79 -1.49 -6.27
N ASP A 275 3.55 -2.55 -5.98
CA ASP A 275 4.60 -3.05 -6.87
C ASP A 275 4.09 -4.31 -7.55
N SER A 276 4.01 -4.32 -8.89
CA SER A 276 3.80 -5.55 -9.64
C SER A 276 5.10 -6.35 -9.71
N CYS A 277 5.01 -7.67 -9.87
CA CYS A 277 6.15 -8.53 -10.20
C CYS A 277 5.81 -9.37 -11.41
N ASN A 278 6.78 -9.56 -12.31
CA ASN A 278 6.77 -10.74 -13.17
C ASN A 278 7.56 -11.85 -12.48
N ASN A 279 6.86 -12.76 -11.84
CA ASN A 279 7.45 -13.92 -11.16
C ASN A 279 7.62 -15.13 -12.11
N GLY A 280 7.31 -14.93 -13.40
CA GLY A 280 7.38 -15.91 -14.46
C GLY A 280 8.68 -15.83 -15.27
N ASP A 281 8.93 -16.83 -16.10
CA ASP A 281 10.10 -16.90 -16.98
C ASP A 281 9.88 -16.30 -18.38
N GLN A 282 8.68 -15.81 -18.66
CA GLN A 282 8.33 -15.11 -19.91
C GLN A 282 8.12 -13.62 -19.67
N PRO A 283 8.56 -12.73 -20.58
CA PRO A 283 8.16 -11.32 -20.58
C PRO A 283 6.64 -11.16 -20.67
N VAL A 284 6.11 -10.09 -20.08
CA VAL A 284 4.69 -9.73 -20.12
C VAL A 284 4.53 -8.35 -20.74
N ASP A 285 3.66 -8.19 -21.74
CA ASP A 285 3.47 -6.91 -22.40
C ASP A 285 2.85 -5.87 -21.46
N TRP A 286 3.30 -4.62 -21.59
CA TRP A 286 2.96 -3.48 -20.72
C TRP A 286 2.58 -2.24 -21.55
N PHE A 287 2.00 -2.48 -22.73
CA PHE A 287 1.70 -1.41 -23.68
C PHE A 287 0.61 -0.48 -23.17
N ALA A 288 0.76 0.82 -23.40
CA ALA A 288 -0.28 1.78 -23.09
C ALA A 288 -1.50 1.63 -24.03
N LEU A 289 -2.69 1.96 -23.52
CA LEU A 289 -3.89 2.17 -24.35
C LEU A 289 -3.59 3.12 -25.53
N PRO A 290 -4.17 2.88 -26.72
CA PRO A 290 -5.28 1.99 -27.01
C PRO A 290 -4.90 0.52 -27.28
N ASN A 291 -3.62 0.13 -27.12
CA ASN A 291 -3.28 -1.30 -27.11
C ASN A 291 -3.99 -1.98 -25.93
N THR A 292 -4.43 -3.22 -26.10
CA THR A 292 -5.14 -4.01 -25.09
C THR A 292 -4.26 -5.11 -24.47
N ASP A 293 -2.98 -5.16 -24.85
CA ASP A 293 -2.03 -6.15 -24.39
C ASP A 293 -1.22 -5.63 -23.20
N HIS A 294 -1.89 -5.56 -22.05
CA HIS A 294 -1.33 -5.09 -20.79
C HIS A 294 -2.22 -5.48 -19.60
N PRO A 295 -1.66 -5.59 -18.38
CA PRO A 295 -2.47 -5.86 -17.20
C PRO A 295 -3.39 -4.72 -16.74
N VAL A 296 -4.38 -5.09 -15.94
CA VAL A 296 -5.24 -4.15 -15.23
C VAL A 296 -5.19 -4.35 -13.72
N VAL A 297 -5.41 -3.27 -12.97
CA VAL A 297 -5.17 -3.21 -11.52
C VAL A 297 -6.45 -2.82 -10.77
N PRO A 298 -7.30 -3.78 -10.39
CA PRO A 298 -8.35 -3.57 -9.40
C PRO A 298 -7.78 -3.42 -7.98
N GLN A 299 -8.47 -2.63 -7.16
CA GLN A 299 -8.14 -2.46 -5.74
C GLN A 299 -9.38 -2.61 -4.87
N ASN A 300 -9.21 -3.16 -3.68
CA ASN A 300 -10.29 -3.47 -2.73
C ASN A 300 -9.87 -3.11 -1.30
N LEU A 301 -10.85 -2.77 -0.45
CA LEU A 301 -10.65 -2.56 0.98
C LEU A 301 -11.63 -3.43 1.78
N TYR A 302 -11.11 -4.07 2.83
CA TYR A 302 -11.86 -4.94 3.71
C TYR A 302 -11.75 -4.48 5.17
N ARG A 303 -12.78 -4.79 5.96
CA ARG A 303 -12.83 -4.62 7.41
C ARG A 303 -13.08 -5.97 8.07
N MET A 304 -12.32 -6.25 9.11
CA MET A 304 -12.59 -7.33 10.06
C MET A 304 -13.05 -6.73 11.39
N SER A 305 -14.19 -7.19 11.89
CA SER A 305 -14.83 -6.66 13.09
C SER A 305 -15.80 -7.68 13.73
N GLY A 306 -16.47 -7.29 14.82
CA GLY A 306 -17.50 -8.09 15.47
C GLY A 306 -16.96 -9.12 16.47
N GLY A 307 -17.84 -9.57 17.37
CA GLY A 307 -17.46 -10.43 18.49
C GLY A 307 -16.64 -9.74 19.57
N GLY A 308 -16.12 -10.53 20.51
CA GLY A 308 -15.32 -10.03 21.63
C GLY A 308 -13.90 -9.58 21.25
N ASP A 309 -13.40 -10.00 20.09
CA ASP A 309 -12.02 -9.77 19.63
C ASP A 309 -11.91 -9.14 18.23
N ASN A 310 -13.02 -8.68 17.65
CA ASN A 310 -13.10 -8.09 16.30
C ASN A 310 -12.70 -9.03 15.16
N THR A 311 -12.92 -10.34 15.31
CA THR A 311 -12.57 -11.34 14.29
C THR A 311 -13.76 -12.12 13.74
N GLU A 312 -14.98 -11.83 14.16
CA GLU A 312 -16.15 -12.62 13.76
C GLU A 312 -16.57 -12.39 12.31
N ARG A 313 -16.39 -11.18 11.78
CA ARG A 313 -16.89 -10.77 10.46
C ARG A 313 -15.75 -10.30 9.58
N PHE A 314 -15.77 -10.68 8.31
CA PHE A 314 -14.86 -10.18 7.28
C PHE A 314 -15.68 -9.64 6.11
N GLU A 315 -15.64 -8.34 5.89
CA GLU A 315 -16.50 -7.63 4.94
C GLU A 315 -15.67 -6.77 3.99
N GLN A 316 -15.94 -6.84 2.69
CA GLN A 316 -15.43 -5.84 1.75
C GLN A 316 -16.26 -4.58 1.87
N ILE A 317 -15.61 -3.46 2.20
CA ILE A 317 -16.26 -2.17 2.45
C ILE A 317 -16.06 -1.18 1.30
N GLY A 318 -15.22 -1.52 0.32
CA GLY A 318 -15.07 -0.75 -0.90
C GLY A 318 -14.25 -1.45 -1.97
N HIS A 319 -14.44 -0.99 -3.19
CA HIS A 319 -13.67 -1.42 -4.35
C HIS A 319 -13.53 -0.28 -5.35
N SER A 320 -12.47 -0.31 -6.15
CA SER A 320 -12.26 0.61 -7.26
C SER A 320 -12.75 0.03 -8.58
N TRP A 321 -12.84 0.87 -9.60
CA TRP A 321 -12.66 0.44 -10.99
C TRP A 321 -11.19 0.01 -11.22
N MET A 322 -10.77 -0.29 -12.44
CA MET A 322 -9.44 -0.86 -12.71
C MET A 322 -8.50 0.13 -13.41
N LYS A 323 -7.30 0.30 -12.87
CA LYS A 323 -6.24 1.07 -13.53
C LYS A 323 -5.63 0.25 -14.67
N HIS A 324 -5.41 0.86 -15.82
CA HIS A 324 -4.67 0.23 -16.93
C HIS A 324 -3.17 0.46 -16.78
N THR A 325 -2.36 -0.59 -16.84
CA THR A 325 -0.90 -0.43 -16.82
C THR A 325 -0.38 0.25 -18.09
N PHE A 326 0.80 0.83 -17.95
CA PHE A 326 1.54 1.51 -18.99
C PHE A 326 2.98 1.60 -18.51
N GLU A 327 3.95 1.39 -19.41
CA GLU A 327 5.39 1.55 -19.16
C GLU A 327 5.94 0.77 -17.95
N ALA A 328 6.66 -0.32 -18.17
CA ALA A 328 7.27 -1.10 -17.11
C ALA A 328 8.66 -0.57 -16.72
N LEU A 329 8.88 -0.26 -15.43
CA LEU A 329 10.12 0.36 -14.95
C LEU A 329 11.29 -0.60 -14.66
N GLU A 330 11.04 -1.91 -14.61
CA GLU A 330 12.05 -2.95 -14.37
C GLU A 330 12.81 -2.85 -13.03
N ASP A 331 12.09 -2.56 -11.95
CA ASP A 331 12.61 -2.54 -10.58
C ASP A 331 12.87 -3.96 -10.03
N ASN A 332 13.37 -4.04 -8.79
CA ASN A 332 13.81 -5.29 -8.15
C ASN A 332 13.07 -5.60 -6.84
N VAL A 333 11.86 -5.06 -6.63
CA VAL A 333 11.07 -5.30 -5.39
C VAL A 333 10.76 -6.80 -5.20
N CYS A 334 10.74 -7.54 -6.30
CA CYS A 334 10.25 -8.90 -6.37
C CYS A 334 11.36 -9.95 -6.40
N GLY A 335 12.58 -9.56 -6.75
CA GLY A 335 13.73 -10.43 -6.89
C GLY A 335 14.78 -9.80 -7.79
N THR A 336 15.67 -10.65 -8.32
CA THR A 336 16.66 -10.23 -9.33
C THR A 336 15.97 -10.03 -10.67
N CYS A 337 15.85 -8.77 -11.07
CA CYS A 337 15.34 -8.40 -12.38
C CYS A 337 16.28 -8.86 -13.50
N ASN A 338 15.75 -9.59 -14.48
CA ASN A 338 16.49 -10.01 -15.67
C ASN A 338 15.93 -9.37 -16.94
N THR A 339 16.61 -8.33 -17.41
CA THR A 339 16.27 -7.64 -18.66
C THR A 339 16.94 -8.24 -19.90
N SER A 340 17.75 -9.31 -19.75
CA SER A 340 18.44 -9.92 -20.87
C SER A 340 17.45 -10.56 -21.85
N GLY A 341 17.45 -10.09 -23.10
CA GLY A 341 16.53 -10.59 -24.13
C GLY A 341 15.08 -10.11 -23.97
N CYS A 342 14.84 -9.15 -23.08
CA CYS A 342 13.52 -8.55 -22.86
C CYS A 342 13.56 -7.04 -23.18
N GLN A 343 12.54 -6.53 -23.87
CA GLN A 343 12.45 -5.12 -24.24
C GLN A 343 11.76 -4.31 -23.14
N THR A 344 12.57 -3.66 -22.31
CA THR A 344 12.17 -2.81 -21.17
C THR A 344 11.23 -1.66 -21.58
N GLY A 345 10.44 -1.15 -20.64
CA GLY A 345 9.47 -0.09 -20.87
C GLY A 345 8.18 -0.61 -21.49
N THR A 346 8.28 -1.44 -22.54
CA THR A 346 7.10 -2.03 -23.19
C THR A 346 6.71 -3.42 -22.69
N HIS A 347 7.56 -4.07 -21.90
CA HIS A 347 7.30 -5.38 -21.30
C HIS A 347 7.84 -5.36 -19.88
N LEU A 348 7.14 -5.97 -18.93
CA LEU A 348 7.68 -6.30 -17.62
C LEU A 348 8.52 -7.58 -17.72
N CYS A 349 9.82 -7.46 -17.49
CA CYS A 349 10.76 -8.54 -17.73
C CYS A 349 10.77 -9.58 -16.58
N PRO A 350 11.20 -10.83 -16.86
CA PRO A 350 11.27 -11.89 -15.85
C PRO A 350 12.03 -11.47 -14.59
N GLY A 351 11.42 -11.67 -13.43
CA GLY A 351 11.96 -11.32 -12.12
C GLY A 351 11.89 -9.84 -11.75
N CYS A 352 11.46 -8.97 -12.69
CA CYS A 352 11.41 -7.53 -12.50
C CYS A 352 10.08 -7.08 -11.88
N SER A 353 10.07 -5.86 -11.37
CA SER A 353 8.90 -5.23 -10.78
C SER A 353 8.57 -3.90 -11.42
N ASP A 354 7.31 -3.49 -11.36
CA ASP A 354 6.91 -2.16 -11.80
C ASP A 354 6.08 -1.46 -10.69
N PRO A 355 6.60 -0.34 -10.12
CA PRO A 355 5.99 0.37 -9.01
C PRO A 355 4.94 1.39 -9.47
N TYR A 356 3.79 1.40 -8.79
CA TYR A 356 2.76 2.41 -8.95
C TYR A 356 2.33 2.94 -7.59
N VAL A 357 2.70 4.19 -7.29
CA VAL A 357 2.24 4.89 -6.07
C VAL A 357 0.72 5.07 -6.06
N SER A 358 0.13 5.21 -4.86
CA SER A 358 -1.32 5.37 -4.65
C SER A 358 -1.95 6.46 -5.54
N SER A 359 -1.30 7.62 -5.69
CA SER A 359 -1.84 8.74 -6.46
C SER A 359 -1.92 8.45 -7.96
N LEU A 360 -0.99 7.65 -8.49
CA LEU A 360 -1.00 7.20 -9.88
C LEU A 360 -2.07 6.14 -10.09
N ASN A 361 -2.12 5.17 -9.19
CA ASN A 361 -3.13 4.12 -9.15
C ASN A 361 -4.56 4.65 -8.90
N GLY A 362 -4.70 5.81 -8.27
CA GLY A 362 -5.94 6.53 -8.01
C GLY A 362 -6.25 7.65 -9.03
N SER A 363 -5.48 7.75 -10.10
CA SER A 363 -5.68 8.75 -11.15
C SER A 363 -6.92 8.44 -11.97
N GLN A 364 -7.99 9.23 -11.77
CA GLN A 364 -9.32 8.93 -12.29
C GLN A 364 -9.43 8.96 -13.82
N THR A 365 -8.45 9.52 -14.52
CA THR A 365 -8.37 9.52 -15.99
C THR A 365 -7.69 8.28 -16.57
N SER A 366 -7.15 7.42 -15.71
CA SER A 366 -6.43 6.18 -16.08
C SER A 366 -7.14 4.92 -15.58
N ILE A 367 -8.39 5.05 -15.12
CA ILE A 367 -9.16 4.00 -14.47
C ILE A 367 -10.42 3.68 -15.29
N GLY A 368 -10.45 2.49 -15.88
CA GLY A 368 -11.57 1.96 -16.66
C GLY A 368 -12.50 1.08 -15.82
N SER A 369 -13.76 0.96 -16.24
CA SER A 369 -14.75 0.16 -15.50
C SER A 369 -14.43 -1.33 -15.49
N ARG A 370 -14.71 -1.99 -14.35
CA ARG A 370 -14.62 -3.44 -14.21
C ARG A 370 -15.55 -4.22 -15.15
N ALA A 371 -16.59 -3.58 -15.69
CA ALA A 371 -17.53 -4.22 -16.60
C ALA A 371 -16.98 -4.45 -18.02
N TRP A 372 -15.85 -3.81 -18.36
CA TRP A 372 -15.25 -3.94 -19.69
C TRP A 372 -14.37 -5.18 -19.86
N ILE A 373 -13.90 -5.77 -18.78
CA ILE A 373 -13.02 -6.92 -18.82
C ILE A 373 -13.81 -8.21 -18.67
N ASN A 374 -13.36 -9.27 -19.36
CA ASN A 374 -13.61 -10.63 -18.90
C ASN A 374 -12.49 -11.03 -17.91
N PRO A 375 -12.79 -11.20 -16.62
CA PRO A 375 -11.77 -11.35 -15.58
C PRO A 375 -11.02 -12.68 -15.63
N PHE A 376 -11.58 -13.71 -16.29
CA PHE A 376 -10.90 -14.99 -16.47
C PHE A 376 -9.86 -14.93 -17.60
N THR A 377 -10.18 -14.24 -18.69
CA THR A 377 -9.31 -14.15 -19.88
C THR A 377 -8.39 -12.93 -19.89
N GLY A 378 -8.68 -11.91 -19.08
CA GLY A 378 -7.99 -10.62 -19.12
C GLY A 378 -8.33 -9.75 -20.33
N SER A 379 -9.26 -10.17 -21.20
CA SER A 379 -9.59 -9.45 -22.43
C SER A 379 -10.50 -8.24 -22.17
N PHE A 380 -10.15 -7.09 -22.75
CA PHE A 380 -10.93 -5.85 -22.71
C PHE A 380 -10.81 -5.06 -24.03
N PRO A 381 -11.77 -4.17 -24.36
CA PRO A 381 -11.69 -3.35 -25.57
C PRO A 381 -10.75 -2.15 -25.40
N SER A 382 -10.20 -1.65 -26.52
CA SER A 382 -9.31 -0.48 -26.55
C SER A 382 -9.95 0.82 -26.02
N SER A 383 -11.27 0.84 -25.84
CA SER A 383 -12.05 1.95 -25.30
C SER A 383 -12.38 1.83 -23.81
N ALA A 384 -11.84 0.83 -23.09
CA ALA A 384 -12.20 0.52 -21.70
C ALA A 384 -11.96 1.68 -20.71
N ASN A 385 -11.12 2.66 -21.06
CA ASN A 385 -10.81 3.86 -20.27
C ASN A 385 -11.39 5.16 -20.87
N ASN A 386 -12.57 5.10 -21.46
CA ASN A 386 -13.20 6.28 -22.06
C ASN A 386 -13.98 7.12 -21.02
N HIS A 387 -13.47 8.31 -20.72
CA HIS A 387 -14.13 9.26 -19.80
C HIS A 387 -14.96 10.36 -20.48
N THR A 388 -15.22 10.23 -21.78
CA THR A 388 -16.01 11.22 -22.51
C THR A 388 -17.47 11.20 -22.05
N GLY A 389 -18.00 12.35 -21.65
CA GLY A 389 -19.42 12.49 -21.32
C GLY A 389 -19.75 12.32 -19.84
N HIS A 390 -18.76 12.36 -18.96
CA HIS A 390 -18.97 12.53 -17.52
C HIS A 390 -17.86 13.34 -16.83
N HIS A 391 -18.11 13.72 -15.58
CA HIS A 391 -17.19 14.48 -14.75
C HIS A 391 -16.91 13.72 -13.45
N HIS A 392 -15.66 13.72 -13.01
CA HIS A 392 -15.25 13.06 -11.78
C HIS A 392 -15.48 13.95 -10.56
N ASP A 393 -15.85 13.34 -9.45
CA ASP A 393 -15.83 13.91 -8.09
C ASP A 393 -14.71 13.26 -7.26
N GLY A 394 -14.64 13.53 -5.94
CA GLY A 394 -13.57 13.02 -5.08
C GLY A 394 -13.49 11.49 -4.96
N VAL A 395 -14.55 10.76 -5.31
CA VAL A 395 -14.64 9.29 -5.14
C VAL A 395 -14.74 8.52 -6.45
N SER A 396 -15.09 9.17 -7.57
CA SER A 396 -15.36 8.51 -8.84
C SER A 396 -14.25 7.52 -9.23
N HIS A 397 -14.61 6.28 -9.51
CA HIS A 397 -13.72 5.19 -10.00
C HIS A 397 -12.66 4.69 -9.00
N ARG A 398 -12.42 5.41 -7.89
CA ARG A 398 -11.48 5.04 -6.83
C ARG A 398 -12.12 4.00 -5.90
N ILE A 399 -11.37 3.52 -4.90
CA ILE A 399 -11.93 2.67 -3.86
C ILE A 399 -12.96 3.49 -3.09
N ARG A 400 -14.23 3.31 -3.41
CA ARG A 400 -15.35 4.02 -2.80
C ARG A 400 -15.72 3.37 -1.48
N VAL A 401 -15.58 4.10 -0.39
CA VAL A 401 -15.87 3.61 0.97
C VAL A 401 -16.79 4.58 1.69
N ASN A 402 -17.77 4.07 2.44
CA ASN A 402 -18.56 4.94 3.31
C ASN A 402 -17.71 5.39 4.50
N VAL A 403 -17.83 6.66 4.88
CA VAL A 403 -17.13 7.22 6.05
C VAL A 403 -17.46 6.43 7.33
N SER A 404 -18.70 5.95 7.48
CA SER A 404 -19.13 5.14 8.62
C SER A 404 -18.41 3.79 8.74
N ASP A 405 -17.86 3.25 7.65
CA ASP A 405 -17.13 1.98 7.69
C ASP A 405 -15.67 2.15 8.16
N LEU A 406 -15.15 3.38 8.08
CA LEU A 406 -13.79 3.74 8.50
C LEU A 406 -13.75 4.53 9.81
N ASP A 407 -14.87 5.14 10.21
CA ASP A 407 -14.97 5.92 11.44
C ASP A 407 -14.57 5.06 12.65
N THR A 408 -13.39 5.36 13.20
CA THR A 408 -12.78 4.62 14.31
C THR A 408 -13.57 4.72 15.61
N THR A 409 -14.48 5.68 15.75
CA THR A 409 -15.39 5.75 16.89
C THR A 409 -16.57 4.79 16.76
N GLN A 410 -16.95 4.45 15.53
CA GLN A 410 -18.02 3.49 15.23
C GLN A 410 -17.48 2.07 15.06
N ASN A 411 -16.21 1.92 14.69
CA ASN A 411 -15.54 0.64 14.40
C ASN A 411 -14.36 0.39 15.35
N ALA A 412 -14.58 0.58 16.65
CA ALA A 412 -13.53 0.44 17.66
C ALA A 412 -12.90 -0.96 17.65
N GLY A 413 -11.59 -1.01 17.40
CA GLY A 413 -10.81 -2.24 17.35
C GLY A 413 -10.93 -3.05 16.05
N ALA A 414 -11.64 -2.54 15.04
CA ALA A 414 -11.66 -3.14 13.72
C ALA A 414 -10.27 -3.12 13.07
N THR A 415 -10.00 -4.12 12.24
CA THR A 415 -8.77 -4.25 11.46
C THR A 415 -9.09 -4.11 9.97
N TYR A 416 -8.21 -3.45 9.20
CA TYR A 416 -8.45 -3.17 7.79
C TYR A 416 -7.41 -3.82 6.90
N PHE A 417 -7.82 -4.21 5.70
CA PHE A 417 -6.94 -4.88 4.73
C PHE A 417 -7.11 -4.25 3.36
N GLY A 418 -6.01 -3.75 2.79
CA GLY A 418 -5.94 -3.35 1.39
C GLY A 418 -5.56 -4.53 0.54
N GLU A 419 -6.24 -4.72 -0.59
CA GLU A 419 -5.96 -5.76 -1.58
C GLU A 419 -5.84 -5.11 -2.97
N ALA A 420 -4.91 -5.60 -3.76
CA ALA A 420 -4.86 -5.33 -5.19
C ALA A 420 -4.64 -6.64 -5.94
N ALA A 421 -4.88 -6.62 -7.25
CA ALA A 421 -4.50 -7.71 -8.15
C ALA A 421 -3.98 -7.16 -9.47
N TYR A 422 -3.27 -7.99 -10.23
CA TYR A 422 -2.91 -7.72 -11.63
C TYR A 422 -3.54 -8.79 -12.52
N LEU A 423 -4.51 -8.43 -13.35
CA LEU A 423 -5.10 -9.36 -14.31
C LEU A 423 -4.46 -9.14 -15.67
N SER A 424 -3.82 -10.16 -16.22
CA SER A 424 -3.12 -10.09 -17.51
C SER A 424 -3.76 -11.01 -18.56
N PRO A 425 -3.95 -10.57 -19.83
CA PRO A 425 -4.37 -11.47 -20.91
C PRO A 425 -3.33 -12.55 -21.23
N HIS A 426 -2.06 -12.35 -20.85
CA HIS A 426 -0.95 -13.26 -21.13
C HIS A 426 -1.06 -14.59 -20.38
N GLU A 427 -1.48 -14.56 -19.12
CA GLU A 427 -1.55 -15.74 -18.26
C GLU A 427 -2.63 -16.72 -18.75
N TYR A 428 -3.80 -16.19 -19.12
CA TYR A 428 -4.84 -16.98 -19.78
C TYR A 428 -4.35 -17.53 -21.12
N THR A 429 -3.80 -16.67 -21.99
CA THR A 429 -3.34 -17.07 -23.32
C THR A 429 -2.27 -18.16 -23.26
N TRP A 430 -1.32 -18.06 -22.32
CA TRP A 430 -0.31 -19.07 -22.08
C TRP A 430 -0.92 -20.40 -21.64
N CYS A 431 -1.81 -20.36 -20.65
CA CYS A 431 -2.49 -21.52 -20.07
C CYS A 431 -3.23 -22.36 -21.14
N GLN A 432 -3.79 -21.73 -22.18
CA GLN A 432 -4.47 -22.45 -23.28
C GLN A 432 -3.57 -23.44 -24.01
N SER A 433 -2.26 -23.17 -24.10
CA SER A 433 -1.28 -24.06 -24.73
C SER A 433 -0.39 -24.80 -23.71
N HIS A 434 -0.41 -24.39 -22.45
CA HIS A 434 0.37 -24.95 -21.34
C HIS A 434 -0.51 -25.11 -20.08
N PRO A 435 -1.47 -26.07 -20.09
CA PRO A 435 -2.45 -26.21 -19.01
C PRO A 435 -1.84 -26.55 -17.63
N ASP A 436 -0.60 -27.04 -17.58
CA ASP A 436 0.14 -27.31 -16.34
C ASP A 436 0.96 -26.11 -15.84
N GLN A 437 0.85 -24.94 -16.50
CA GLN A 437 1.63 -23.72 -16.24
C GLN A 437 0.71 -22.48 -16.12
N CYS A 438 -0.46 -22.66 -15.51
CA CYS A 438 -1.48 -21.61 -15.39
C CYS A 438 -1.30 -20.81 -14.10
N ASN A 439 -0.77 -19.59 -14.21
CA ASN A 439 -0.48 -18.74 -13.05
C ASN A 439 -1.61 -17.73 -12.70
N MET A 440 -2.69 -17.66 -13.49
CA MET A 440 -3.78 -16.66 -13.37
C MET A 440 -4.66 -16.69 -12.09
N PHE A 441 -4.26 -17.44 -11.06
CA PHE A 441 -5.01 -17.61 -9.80
C PHE A 441 -4.23 -17.14 -8.57
N ASN A 442 -3.01 -16.62 -8.75
CA ASN A 442 -2.16 -16.10 -7.68
C ASN A 442 -2.04 -14.56 -7.71
N ASN A 443 -2.83 -13.87 -8.55
CA ASN A 443 -2.58 -12.47 -8.88
C ASN A 443 -2.91 -11.47 -7.75
N ALA A 444 -3.76 -11.87 -6.80
CA ALA A 444 -4.17 -11.02 -5.68
C ALA A 444 -3.16 -11.07 -4.53
N SER A 445 -2.97 -9.96 -3.83
CA SER A 445 -2.23 -9.91 -2.57
C SER A 445 -2.90 -8.92 -1.63
N TYR A 446 -2.65 -9.07 -0.32
CA TYR A 446 -3.21 -8.15 0.67
C TYR A 446 -2.18 -7.68 1.68
N ARG A 447 -2.48 -6.55 2.33
CA ARG A 447 -1.73 -6.06 3.49
C ARG A 447 -2.68 -5.47 4.52
N GLN A 448 -2.35 -5.68 5.79
CA GLN A 448 -3.12 -5.12 6.90
C GLN A 448 -2.73 -3.65 7.12
N PHE A 449 -3.70 -2.83 7.51
CA PHE A 449 -3.52 -1.42 7.85
C PHE A 449 -4.20 -1.09 9.18
N HIS A 450 -3.54 -0.25 9.96
CA HIS A 450 -4.13 0.46 11.07
C HIS A 450 -4.73 1.77 10.57
N VAL A 451 -6.02 1.97 10.81
CA VAL A 451 -6.77 3.16 10.37
C VAL A 451 -7.00 4.09 11.54
N THR A 452 -6.74 5.38 11.32
CA THR A 452 -7.10 6.45 12.26
C THR A 452 -7.96 7.50 11.58
N GLY A 453 -8.86 8.13 12.33
CA GLY A 453 -9.69 9.24 11.84
C GLY A 453 -11.20 8.98 11.93
N THR A 454 -11.97 10.00 11.57
CA THR A 454 -13.45 9.97 11.52
C THR A 454 -14.02 10.56 10.23
N THR A 455 -13.24 11.38 9.52
CA THR A 455 -13.64 12.04 8.25
C THR A 455 -12.47 12.14 7.27
N ASN A 456 -11.26 12.36 7.80
CA ASN A 456 -10.01 12.21 7.08
C ASN A 456 -9.27 11.03 7.73
N PHE A 457 -8.88 10.07 6.91
CA PHE A 457 -8.34 8.81 7.36
C PHE A 457 -6.86 8.70 7.03
N ASN A 458 -6.09 8.15 7.96
CA ASN A 458 -4.70 7.76 7.74
C ASN A 458 -4.58 6.25 7.88
N PHE A 459 -3.83 5.64 6.97
CA PHE A 459 -3.59 4.20 6.91
C PHE A 459 -2.11 3.94 7.15
N THR A 460 -1.78 3.34 8.29
CA THR A 460 -0.42 2.90 8.59
C THR A 460 -0.31 1.41 8.34
N ALA A 461 0.61 1.00 7.48
CA ALA A 461 0.79 -0.40 7.15
C ALA A 461 1.19 -1.24 8.37
N VAL A 462 0.66 -2.45 8.46
CA VAL A 462 0.93 -3.43 9.52
C VAL A 462 1.50 -4.69 8.90
N GLY A 463 2.71 -5.05 9.31
CA GLY A 463 3.42 -6.21 8.75
C GLY A 463 3.76 -6.05 7.26
N ASN A 464 4.15 -7.14 6.63
CA ASN A 464 4.48 -7.19 5.20
C ASN A 464 3.24 -7.57 4.38
N THR A 465 3.28 -7.27 3.07
CA THR A 465 2.30 -7.82 2.12
C THR A 465 2.32 -9.34 2.13
N VAL A 466 1.15 -9.94 2.23
CA VAL A 466 0.94 -11.37 2.00
C VAL A 466 0.72 -11.54 0.50
N ARG A 467 1.80 -11.94 -0.18
CA ARG A 467 1.83 -12.12 -1.63
C ARG A 467 0.97 -13.32 -2.05
N MET A 468 0.40 -13.24 -3.24
CA MET A 468 -0.29 -14.33 -3.94
C MET A 468 -1.49 -14.93 -3.21
N GLN A 469 -2.12 -14.16 -2.32
CA GLN A 469 -3.31 -14.57 -1.58
C GLN A 469 -4.32 -13.42 -1.53
N PRO A 470 -5.62 -13.67 -1.76
CA PRO A 470 -6.64 -12.65 -1.56
C PRO A 470 -6.88 -12.37 -0.07
N ALA A 471 -7.37 -11.18 0.26
CA ALA A 471 -7.55 -10.68 1.62
C ALA A 471 -8.46 -11.54 2.50
N ILE A 472 -9.41 -12.28 1.91
CA ILE A 472 -10.25 -13.23 2.65
C ILE A 472 -9.43 -14.28 3.42
N GLN A 473 -8.21 -14.58 2.99
CA GLN A 473 -7.29 -15.49 3.68
C GLN A 473 -6.83 -14.94 5.03
N ALA A 474 -6.89 -13.62 5.26
CA ALA A 474 -6.62 -13.02 6.56
C ALA A 474 -7.61 -13.48 7.64
N TRP A 475 -8.78 -14.02 7.25
CA TRP A 475 -9.79 -14.51 8.19
C TRP A 475 -9.44 -15.89 8.77
N VAL A 476 -8.68 -16.72 8.05
CA VAL A 476 -8.34 -18.10 8.44
C VAL A 476 -7.62 -18.19 9.80
N PRO A 477 -6.59 -17.37 10.10
CA PRO A 477 -5.93 -17.40 11.41
C PRO A 477 -6.84 -17.12 12.61
N THR A 478 -8.04 -16.59 12.37
CA THR A 478 -9.05 -16.32 13.42
C THR A 478 -9.99 -17.50 13.69
N GLY A 479 -9.76 -18.64 13.04
CA GLY A 479 -10.61 -19.84 13.15
C GLY A 479 -11.73 -19.91 12.11
N ALA A 480 -11.76 -19.00 11.12
CA ALA A 480 -12.63 -19.16 9.96
C ALA A 480 -12.10 -20.25 9.02
N THR A 481 -13.00 -20.88 8.26
CA THR A 481 -12.65 -21.78 7.16
C THR A 481 -12.83 -21.04 5.85
N VAL A 482 -11.82 -21.06 4.97
CA VAL A 482 -11.89 -20.46 3.63
C VAL A 482 -11.49 -21.52 2.60
N ASN A 483 -12.40 -21.81 1.67
CA ASN A 483 -12.19 -22.77 0.59
C ASN A 483 -12.23 -22.06 -0.77
N GLN A 484 -11.26 -22.37 -1.63
CA GLN A 484 -11.28 -21.99 -3.03
C GLN A 484 -12.08 -23.01 -3.84
N LEU A 485 -12.89 -22.55 -4.79
CA LEU A 485 -13.66 -23.40 -5.70
C LEU A 485 -13.57 -22.88 -7.14
N GLU A 486 -13.54 -23.82 -8.08
CA GLU A 486 -13.56 -23.58 -9.53
C GLU A 486 -14.82 -24.25 -10.11
N PRO A 487 -15.92 -23.50 -10.34
CA PRO A 487 -17.21 -24.06 -10.74
C PRO A 487 -17.23 -24.68 -12.13
N ASP A 488 -16.37 -24.19 -13.04
CA ASP A 488 -16.31 -24.64 -14.43
C ASP A 488 -14.85 -24.67 -14.90
N PRO A 489 -14.12 -25.73 -14.52
CA PRO A 489 -12.68 -25.75 -14.71
C PRO A 489 -12.24 -25.54 -16.15
N ASN A 490 -11.22 -24.72 -16.33
CA ASN A 490 -10.68 -24.26 -17.63
C ASN A 490 -11.58 -23.35 -18.46
N ASN A 491 -12.84 -23.11 -18.07
CA ASN A 491 -13.78 -22.28 -18.82
C ASN A 491 -14.18 -20.99 -18.07
N ASP A 492 -13.89 -20.90 -16.79
CA ASP A 492 -14.13 -19.72 -15.97
C ASP A 492 -13.18 -19.70 -14.75
N GLY A 493 -13.19 -18.59 -14.01
CA GLY A 493 -12.29 -18.38 -12.88
C GLY A 493 -12.66 -19.13 -11.60
N ILE A 494 -12.16 -18.60 -10.49
CA ILE A 494 -12.30 -19.12 -9.14
C ILE A 494 -13.03 -18.13 -8.23
N TRP A 495 -13.57 -18.67 -7.16
CA TRP A 495 -14.14 -17.92 -6.05
C TRP A 495 -13.82 -18.61 -4.72
N PHE A 496 -14.02 -17.88 -3.63
CA PHE A 496 -13.75 -18.35 -2.28
C PHE A 496 -15.01 -18.31 -1.43
N MET A 497 -15.27 -19.40 -0.72
CA MET A 497 -16.26 -19.48 0.35
C MET A 497 -15.55 -19.43 1.69
N GLY A 498 -15.72 -18.33 2.41
CA GLY A 498 -15.36 -18.20 3.82
C GLY A 498 -16.57 -18.45 4.72
N TYR A 499 -16.38 -19.14 5.84
CA TYR A 499 -17.38 -19.19 6.90
C TYR A 499 -16.75 -19.31 8.29
N LYS A 500 -17.47 -18.78 9.29
CA LYS A 500 -17.14 -18.90 10.72
C LYS A 500 -18.42 -19.06 11.51
N VAL A 501 -18.41 -19.98 12.48
CA VAL A 501 -19.54 -20.18 13.39
C VAL A 501 -19.10 -19.92 14.81
N THR A 502 -19.76 -18.99 15.50
CA THR A 502 -19.50 -18.69 16.91
C THR A 502 -20.72 -18.99 17.78
N ASN A 503 -20.50 -19.07 19.09
CA ASN A 503 -21.55 -19.28 20.08
C ASN A 503 -21.60 -18.05 21.01
N PRO A 504 -22.23 -16.94 20.58
CA PRO A 504 -22.19 -15.68 21.33
C PRO A 504 -22.92 -15.78 22.69
N SER A 505 -23.89 -16.69 22.79
CA SER A 505 -24.57 -17.01 24.05
C SER A 505 -25.11 -18.44 24.03
N ALA A 506 -25.29 -19.03 25.21
CA ALA A 506 -25.73 -20.41 25.34
C ALA A 506 -27.03 -20.69 24.55
N GLY A 507 -26.97 -21.62 23.61
CA GLY A 507 -28.11 -22.00 22.77
C GLY A 507 -28.30 -21.14 21.51
N VAL A 508 -27.44 -20.14 21.27
CA VAL A 508 -27.42 -19.33 20.05
C VAL A 508 -26.12 -19.59 19.30
N TRP A 509 -26.23 -19.90 18.01
CA TRP A 509 -25.11 -20.07 17.10
C TRP A 509 -25.17 -19.01 16.03
N HIS A 510 -24.12 -18.20 15.92
CA HIS A 510 -23.98 -17.18 14.89
C HIS A 510 -23.24 -17.78 13.70
N TYR A 511 -23.83 -17.71 12.51
CA TYR A 511 -23.24 -18.17 11.27
C TYR A 511 -22.88 -16.96 10.41
N GLU A 512 -21.60 -16.80 10.09
CA GLU A 512 -21.09 -15.80 9.16
C GLU A 512 -20.56 -16.50 7.91
N TYR A 513 -20.96 -16.02 6.72
CA TYR A 513 -20.46 -16.46 5.43
C TYR A 513 -19.95 -15.27 4.63
N ALA A 514 -18.86 -15.47 3.89
CA ALA A 514 -18.27 -14.49 2.98
C ALA A 514 -17.95 -15.14 1.64
N LEU A 515 -18.53 -14.66 0.55
CA LEU A 515 -18.34 -15.21 -0.79
C LEU A 515 -17.56 -14.20 -1.62
N TYR A 516 -16.29 -14.47 -1.90
CA TYR A 516 -15.43 -13.64 -2.74
C TYR A 516 -15.32 -14.21 -4.14
N ASN A 517 -15.87 -13.50 -5.13
CA ASN A 517 -15.62 -13.80 -6.53
C ASN A 517 -14.28 -13.17 -6.93
N MET A 518 -13.24 -13.97 -7.18
CA MET A 518 -11.94 -13.44 -7.61
C MET A 518 -11.98 -13.08 -9.09
N ASN A 519 -12.29 -14.05 -9.95
CA ASN A 519 -12.28 -13.87 -11.41
C ASN A 519 -13.32 -14.70 -12.18
N LEU A 520 -14.47 -15.06 -11.56
CA LEU A 520 -15.60 -15.61 -12.30
C LEU A 520 -16.27 -14.53 -13.16
N ASP A 521 -16.26 -14.72 -14.48
CA ASP A 521 -17.00 -13.89 -15.43
C ASP A 521 -18.52 -14.08 -15.26
N ARG A 522 -18.96 -15.32 -15.01
CA ARG A 522 -20.39 -15.64 -14.85
C ARG A 522 -21.07 -14.97 -13.65
N ALA A 523 -20.29 -14.50 -12.68
CA ALA A 523 -20.74 -13.96 -11.39
C ALA A 523 -21.58 -14.94 -10.53
N ILE A 524 -21.99 -14.52 -9.34
CA ILE A 524 -22.81 -15.35 -8.41
C ILE A 524 -24.14 -14.64 -8.13
N GLN A 525 -25.25 -15.30 -8.45
CA GLN A 525 -26.61 -14.72 -8.37
C GLN A 525 -27.36 -15.06 -7.06
N SER A 526 -27.01 -16.17 -6.41
CA SER A 526 -27.72 -16.66 -5.24
C SER A 526 -26.83 -17.51 -4.34
N PHE A 527 -27.15 -17.52 -3.05
CA PHE A 527 -26.50 -18.35 -2.04
C PHE A 527 -27.55 -19.01 -1.14
N SER A 528 -27.41 -20.31 -0.90
CA SER A 528 -28.36 -21.09 -0.09
C SER A 528 -27.63 -21.92 0.96
N VAL A 529 -28.11 -21.86 2.19
CA VAL A 529 -27.61 -22.66 3.31
C VAL A 529 -28.72 -23.63 3.74
N PRO A 530 -28.47 -24.96 3.73
CA PRO A 530 -29.43 -25.93 4.24
C PRO A 530 -29.61 -25.77 5.74
N LEU A 531 -30.84 -25.91 6.20
CA LEU A 531 -31.24 -25.83 7.61
C LEU A 531 -31.60 -27.22 8.13
N GLY A 532 -31.16 -27.52 9.35
CA GLY A 532 -31.56 -28.73 10.06
C GLY A 532 -33.08 -28.74 10.34
N PRO A 533 -33.71 -29.92 10.45
CA PRO A 533 -35.13 -30.01 10.77
C PRO A 533 -35.49 -29.23 12.05
N GLY A 534 -36.46 -28.32 11.93
CA GLY A 534 -36.92 -27.49 13.06
C GLY A 534 -35.94 -26.40 13.50
N ALA A 535 -34.93 -26.06 12.68
CA ALA A 535 -34.04 -24.93 12.95
C ALA A 535 -34.83 -23.62 12.92
N ASN A 536 -34.84 -22.92 14.05
CA ASN A 536 -35.32 -21.53 14.14
C ASN A 536 -34.13 -20.60 13.93
N ILE A 537 -34.28 -19.66 13.01
CA ILE A 537 -33.25 -18.66 12.68
C ILE A 537 -33.74 -17.23 12.94
N SER A 538 -32.81 -16.33 13.23
CA SER A 538 -33.04 -14.90 13.48
C SER A 538 -31.84 -14.07 13.03
N ASN A 539 -31.91 -12.74 13.16
CA ASN A 539 -30.79 -11.83 12.83
C ASN A 539 -30.20 -12.07 11.43
N ILE A 540 -31.09 -12.27 10.47
CA ILE A 540 -30.74 -12.52 9.07
C ILE A 540 -30.28 -11.21 8.46
N GLU A 541 -29.03 -11.16 8.01
CA GLU A 541 -28.44 -9.97 7.41
C GLU A 541 -27.65 -10.30 6.14
N PHE A 542 -27.44 -9.25 5.36
CA PHE A 542 -26.71 -9.24 4.09
C PHE A 542 -25.84 -7.99 4.03
N HIS A 543 -24.61 -8.14 3.53
CA HIS A 543 -23.69 -7.03 3.29
C HIS A 543 -23.05 -7.14 1.90
N ALA A 544 -22.97 -6.01 1.21
CA ALA A 544 -22.22 -5.84 -0.04
C ALA A 544 -21.52 -4.47 -0.03
N PRO A 545 -20.34 -4.32 -0.66
CA PRO A 545 -19.70 -3.03 -0.80
C PRO A 545 -20.53 -2.07 -1.67
N PRO A 546 -20.34 -0.74 -1.53
CA PRO A 546 -20.99 0.23 -2.40
C PRO A 546 -20.60 0.05 -3.88
N GLN A 547 -21.58 0.03 -4.78
CA GLN A 547 -21.31 0.05 -6.23
C GLN A 547 -20.98 1.46 -6.71
N GLU A 548 -20.19 1.55 -7.78
CA GLU A 548 -20.08 2.80 -8.54
C GLU A 548 -21.43 3.13 -9.22
N PRO A 549 -21.88 4.39 -9.19
CA PRO A 549 -23.03 4.83 -9.97
C PRO A 549 -22.78 4.65 -11.48
N GLY A 550 -23.87 4.70 -12.26
CA GLY A 550 -23.77 4.65 -13.71
C GLY A 550 -23.07 5.87 -14.29
N TRP A 551 -22.18 5.62 -15.25
CA TRP A 551 -21.43 6.65 -15.96
C TRP A 551 -21.41 6.37 -17.46
N SER A 552 -21.32 7.43 -18.27
CA SER A 552 -21.09 7.30 -19.71
C SER A 552 -19.88 6.40 -19.98
N ASN A 553 -20.07 5.38 -20.84
CA ASN A 553 -19.06 4.39 -21.24
C ASN A 553 -18.52 3.52 -20.09
N ASP A 554 -19.35 3.19 -19.09
CA ASP A 554 -18.96 2.31 -17.99
C ASP A 554 -19.01 0.80 -18.33
N GLY A 555 -19.43 0.41 -19.54
CA GLY A 555 -19.49 -0.98 -19.99
C GLY A 555 -20.65 -1.80 -19.43
N THR A 556 -21.42 -1.26 -18.49
CA THR A 556 -22.64 -1.89 -18.00
C THR A 556 -23.78 -1.71 -19.01
N PHE A 557 -24.87 -2.48 -18.84
CA PHE A 557 -26.02 -2.35 -19.73
C PHE A 557 -26.57 -0.92 -19.69
N ASN A 558 -26.57 -0.25 -20.85
CA ASN A 558 -26.99 1.14 -21.02
C ASN A 558 -26.26 2.18 -20.16
N ASN A 559 -25.03 1.91 -19.71
CA ASN A 559 -24.24 2.86 -18.91
C ASN A 559 -24.92 3.26 -17.58
N GLN A 560 -25.58 2.31 -16.92
CA GLN A 560 -26.41 2.56 -15.73
C GLN A 560 -25.74 2.14 -14.42
N GLY A 561 -24.52 1.60 -14.47
CA GLY A 561 -23.84 1.03 -13.32
C GLY A 561 -24.48 -0.29 -12.87
N TYR A 562 -23.80 -0.99 -11.96
CA TYR A 562 -24.39 -2.16 -11.30
C TYR A 562 -25.34 -1.72 -10.19
N SER A 563 -26.43 -2.45 -10.04
CA SER A 563 -27.43 -2.23 -8.99
C SER A 563 -26.84 -2.50 -7.62
N SER A 564 -27.22 -1.71 -6.62
CA SER A 564 -26.97 -1.97 -5.19
C SER A 564 -28.21 -2.50 -4.46
N THR A 565 -29.25 -2.95 -5.18
CA THR A 565 -30.47 -3.50 -4.55
C THR A 565 -30.11 -4.66 -3.62
N PRO A 566 -30.51 -4.63 -2.33
CA PRO A 566 -30.24 -5.71 -1.39
C PRO A 566 -30.81 -7.05 -1.87
N TRP A 567 -30.12 -8.16 -1.56
CA TRP A 567 -30.60 -9.50 -1.92
C TRP A 567 -31.87 -9.84 -1.14
N SER A 568 -32.84 -10.43 -1.85
CA SER A 568 -34.06 -10.93 -1.23
C SER A 568 -33.80 -12.23 -0.48
N VAL A 569 -34.41 -12.37 0.70
CA VAL A 569 -34.32 -13.58 1.52
C VAL A 569 -35.55 -14.45 1.31
N ASN A 570 -35.34 -15.73 1.01
CA ASN A 570 -36.36 -16.76 1.04
C ASN A 570 -35.98 -17.84 2.06
N GLN A 571 -36.79 -17.97 3.11
CA GLN A 571 -36.64 -19.02 4.11
C GLN A 571 -37.71 -20.09 3.87
N THR A 572 -37.27 -21.34 3.79
CA THR A 572 -38.12 -22.53 3.79
C THR A 572 -37.87 -23.34 5.06
N SER A 573 -38.51 -24.50 5.20
CA SER A 573 -38.26 -25.39 6.34
C SER A 573 -36.90 -26.09 6.30
N ASN A 574 -36.21 -26.11 5.16
CA ASN A 574 -34.96 -26.83 4.95
C ASN A 574 -33.81 -25.98 4.41
N SER A 575 -34.03 -24.69 4.14
CA SER A 575 -32.98 -23.77 3.71
C SER A 575 -33.30 -22.31 3.98
N ILE A 576 -32.25 -21.50 4.06
CA ILE A 576 -32.32 -20.05 3.87
C ILE A 576 -31.55 -19.70 2.60
N THR A 577 -32.15 -18.88 1.74
CA THR A 577 -31.57 -18.47 0.46
C THR A 577 -31.60 -16.96 0.32
N TRP A 578 -30.48 -16.37 -0.08
CA TRP A 578 -30.39 -14.99 -0.54
C TRP A 578 -30.22 -14.98 -2.05
N SER A 579 -30.90 -14.08 -2.76
CA SER A 579 -30.76 -13.94 -4.22
C SER A 579 -31.07 -12.53 -4.72
N THR A 580 -30.42 -12.14 -5.81
CA THR A 580 -30.78 -10.96 -6.64
C THR A 580 -31.54 -11.42 -7.90
N GLU A 581 -32.01 -10.46 -8.70
CA GLU A 581 -32.63 -10.70 -10.00
C GLU A 581 -31.73 -11.55 -10.92
N THR A 582 -32.35 -12.33 -11.80
CA THR A 582 -31.61 -13.06 -12.84
C THR A 582 -31.02 -12.08 -13.86
N PHE A 583 -29.96 -12.49 -14.55
CA PHE A 583 -29.37 -11.69 -15.64
C PHE A 583 -30.39 -11.33 -16.74
N ALA A 584 -31.34 -12.24 -17.01
CA ALA A 584 -32.42 -11.99 -17.98
C ALA A 584 -33.41 -10.91 -17.53
N GLN A 585 -33.61 -10.74 -16.22
CA GLN A 585 -34.47 -9.69 -15.65
C GLN A 585 -33.73 -8.35 -15.55
N ASN A 586 -32.47 -8.40 -15.13
CA ASN A 586 -31.63 -7.22 -14.97
C ASN A 586 -30.16 -7.59 -15.20
N GLN A 587 -29.59 -7.16 -16.32
CA GLN A 587 -28.18 -7.44 -16.65
C GLN A 587 -27.21 -6.77 -15.67
N ASN A 588 -27.67 -5.68 -15.04
CA ASN A 588 -26.95 -4.93 -14.02
C ASN A 588 -27.37 -5.35 -12.59
N ALA A 589 -28.02 -6.52 -12.42
CA ALA A 589 -28.38 -7.03 -11.10
C ALA A 589 -27.16 -7.08 -10.18
N ASN A 590 -27.44 -6.99 -8.87
CA ASN A 590 -26.46 -6.94 -7.79
C ASN A 590 -25.81 -8.32 -7.55
N ALA A 591 -25.39 -9.02 -8.59
CA ALA A 591 -24.69 -10.30 -8.47
C ALA A 591 -23.29 -10.06 -7.88
N ILE A 592 -22.70 -11.08 -7.24
CA ILE A 592 -21.30 -11.01 -6.78
C ILE A 592 -20.40 -11.01 -8.03
N ARG A 593 -20.02 -9.82 -8.48
CA ARG A 593 -19.14 -9.61 -9.63
C ARG A 593 -17.68 -9.83 -9.23
N TRP A 594 -16.82 -10.01 -10.23
CA TRP A 594 -15.42 -10.31 -9.99
C TRP A 594 -14.71 -9.21 -9.18
N GLY A 595 -13.76 -9.63 -8.35
CA GLY A 595 -13.10 -8.81 -7.35
C GLY A 595 -14.04 -8.24 -6.27
N THR A 596 -15.23 -8.85 -6.04
CA THR A 596 -16.13 -8.45 -4.94
C THR A 596 -16.48 -9.59 -3.98
N LEU A 597 -16.70 -9.26 -2.70
CA LEU A 597 -17.03 -10.16 -1.60
C LEU A 597 -18.32 -9.71 -0.92
N TYR A 598 -19.32 -10.59 -0.88
CA TYR A 598 -20.59 -10.35 -0.19
C TYR A 598 -20.68 -11.24 1.05
N SER A 599 -21.27 -10.72 2.12
CA SER A 599 -21.40 -11.43 3.39
C SER A 599 -22.86 -11.71 3.72
N PHE A 600 -23.11 -12.89 4.28
CA PHE A 600 -24.44 -13.37 4.66
C PHE A 600 -24.37 -13.95 6.07
N ARG A 601 -25.36 -13.65 6.89
CA ARG A 601 -25.34 -14.09 8.28
C ARG A 601 -26.72 -14.30 8.85
N PHE A 602 -26.78 -15.18 9.85
CA PHE A 602 -27.96 -15.42 10.66
C PHE A 602 -27.56 -16.10 11.97
N ASP A 603 -28.42 -15.98 12.97
CA ASP A 603 -28.35 -16.77 14.19
C ASP A 603 -29.29 -17.97 14.09
N ALA A 604 -28.90 -19.11 14.68
CA ALA A 604 -29.76 -20.27 14.80
C ALA A 604 -29.76 -20.85 16.23
N ALA A 605 -30.87 -21.50 16.59
CA ALA A 605 -30.98 -22.24 17.85
C ALA A 605 -30.27 -23.60 17.84
N GLN A 606 -29.56 -23.96 16.76
CA GLN A 606 -28.92 -25.25 16.56
C GLN A 606 -27.46 -25.09 16.13
N PRO A 607 -26.54 -25.95 16.61
CA PRO A 607 -25.14 -25.98 16.16
C PRO A 607 -25.01 -26.45 14.72
N PRO A 608 -23.84 -26.25 14.08
CA PRO A 608 -23.53 -26.87 12.79
C PRO A 608 -23.74 -28.38 12.86
N GLN A 609 -24.42 -28.93 11.86
CA GLN A 609 -24.61 -30.37 11.71
C GLN A 609 -23.64 -30.89 10.65
N SER A 610 -23.18 -32.13 10.80
CA SER A 610 -22.45 -32.80 9.72
C SER A 610 -23.40 -33.01 8.54
N ALA A 611 -22.91 -32.71 7.34
CA ALA A 611 -23.62 -32.93 6.09
C ALA A 611 -23.76 -34.43 5.77
#